data_AF-A0A3S1BES4-F1
#
_entry.id   AF-A0A3S1BES4-F1
#
_cell.length_a   1.000
_cell.length_b   1.000
_cell.length_c   1.000
_cell.angle_alpha   90.00
_cell.angle_beta   90.00
_cell.angle_gamma   90.00
#
_symmetry.space_group_name_H-M   'P 1'
#
loop_
_entity.id
_entity.type
_entity.pdbx_description
1 polymer ?
#
loop_
_entity_poly.entity_id
_entity_poly.type
_entity_poly.pdbx_seq_one_letter_code
_entity_poly.pdbx_strand_id
1 'polypeptide(L)'
;MASKGRSTVSEKKTSAKENGHFPAGSPGSRRLFIMRHGERCDFAFGRAWVSKCFDDKGHYTQTDLNLPTTMIQRQNHMDYVKDSPLTELGRFQARATGDALGRERVNIQHVYCSPSLRCVQTAQNVVDGMGNDAKICIEPSAFEWYGWYKSAMPV
;
A
#
# COMPACT_ATOMS: atom_id res chain seq x y z
N MET A 1 -21.78 25.41 54.99
CA MET A 1 -20.65 25.18 54.07
C MET A 1 -20.43 23.68 53.97
N ALA A 2 -20.83 23.08 52.85
CA ALA A 2 -20.96 21.63 52.71
C ALA A 2 -19.65 20.96 52.26
N SER A 3 -19.34 19.85 52.93
CA SER A 3 -18.24 18.92 52.68
C SER A 3 -18.22 18.39 51.23
N LYS A 4 -17.05 18.44 50.57
CA LYS A 4 -16.81 17.85 49.25
C LYS A 4 -16.54 16.35 49.40
N GLY A 5 -17.50 15.51 49.04
CA GLY A 5 -17.28 14.08 48.82
C GLY A 5 -16.55 13.85 47.49
N ARG A 6 -15.35 13.27 47.54
CA ARG A 6 -14.59 12.84 46.35
C ARG A 6 -15.07 11.44 45.97
N SER A 7 -15.94 11.34 44.96
CA SER A 7 -16.33 10.06 44.38
C SER A 7 -15.16 9.46 43.59
N THR A 8 -14.62 8.34 44.06
CA THR A 8 -13.64 7.54 43.33
C THR A 8 -14.36 6.78 42.21
N VAL A 9 -14.20 7.21 40.96
CA VAL A 9 -14.60 6.40 39.80
C VAL A 9 -13.55 5.31 39.65
N SER A 10 -13.97 4.06 39.87
CA SER A 10 -13.19 2.88 39.54
C SER A 10 -13.10 2.76 38.02
N GLU A 11 -11.92 3.07 37.46
CA GLU A 11 -11.60 2.71 36.08
C GLU A 11 -11.50 1.18 35.99
N LYS A 12 -12.49 0.55 35.36
CA LYS A 12 -12.34 -0.82 34.89
C LYS A 12 -11.29 -0.82 33.78
N LYS A 13 -10.07 -1.23 34.11
CA LYS A 13 -9.08 -1.69 33.12
C LYS A 13 -9.65 -2.92 32.40
N THR A 14 -10.28 -2.71 31.25
CA THR A 14 -10.45 -3.77 30.27
C THR A 14 -9.08 -4.04 29.66
N SER A 15 -8.37 -5.05 30.17
CA SER A 15 -7.23 -5.59 29.45
C SER A 15 -7.75 -6.34 28.23
N ALA A 16 -7.81 -5.66 27.10
CA ALA A 16 -7.79 -6.36 25.83
C ALA A 16 -6.46 -7.09 25.78
N LYS A 17 -6.47 -8.42 25.97
CA LYS A 17 -5.36 -9.25 25.54
C LYS A 17 -5.31 -9.11 24.03
N GLU A 18 -4.41 -8.26 23.52
CA GLU A 18 -4.00 -8.25 22.12
C GLU A 18 -3.25 -9.55 21.84
N ASN A 19 -3.98 -10.66 21.80
CA ASN A 19 -3.50 -11.85 21.12
C ASN A 19 -3.59 -11.50 19.64
N GLY A 20 -2.45 -11.17 19.02
CA GLY A 20 -2.32 -10.79 17.61
C GLY A 20 -2.66 -11.89 16.60
N HIS A 21 -3.57 -12.79 16.94
CA HIS A 21 -4.07 -13.84 16.08
C HIS A 21 -5.39 -13.40 15.46
N PHE A 22 -5.51 -13.47 14.14
CA PHE A 22 -6.77 -13.15 13.47
C PHE A 22 -7.84 -14.14 13.96
N PRO A 23 -8.96 -13.68 14.54
CA PRO A 23 -10.01 -14.59 14.98
C PRO A 23 -10.48 -15.40 13.76
N ALA A 24 -10.53 -16.72 13.93
CA ALA A 24 -11.12 -17.60 12.94
C ALA A 24 -12.56 -17.13 12.69
N GLY A 25 -12.83 -16.64 11.48
CA GLY A 25 -14.17 -16.19 11.11
C GLY A 25 -15.16 -17.34 11.28
N SER A 26 -16.38 -17.03 11.72
CA SER A 26 -17.45 -18.04 11.75
C SER A 26 -17.63 -18.63 10.33
N PRO A 27 -17.99 -19.92 10.20
CA PRO A 27 -18.27 -20.53 8.91
C PRO A 27 -19.25 -19.66 8.11
N GLY A 28 -18.86 -19.26 6.89
CA GLY A 28 -19.67 -18.39 6.02
C GLY A 28 -19.48 -16.88 6.20
N SER A 29 -18.63 -16.42 7.12
CA SER A 29 -18.32 -14.98 7.23
C SER A 29 -17.40 -14.49 6.12
N ARG A 30 -17.78 -13.39 5.46
CA ARG A 30 -16.94 -12.71 4.47
C ARG A 30 -16.10 -11.63 5.17
N ARG A 31 -14.82 -11.56 4.83
CA ARG A 31 -13.90 -10.53 5.32
C ARG A 31 -13.47 -9.64 4.16
N LEU A 32 -13.42 -8.34 4.43
CA LEU A 32 -12.91 -7.32 3.50
C LEU A 32 -11.69 -6.67 4.13
N PHE A 33 -10.57 -6.70 3.40
CA PHE A 33 -9.35 -5.99 3.77
C PHE A 33 -9.20 -4.79 2.84
N ILE A 34 -8.95 -3.63 3.42
CA ILE A 34 -8.67 -2.40 2.67
C ILE A 34 -7.27 -1.96 3.07
N MET A 35 -6.42 -1.71 2.06
CA MET A 35 -5.05 -1.30 2.27
C MET A 35 -4.69 -0.12 1.38
N ARG A 36 -3.85 0.77 1.91
CA ARG A 36 -3.20 1.82 1.11
C ARG A 36 -1.96 1.25 0.44
N HIS A 37 -1.58 1.83 -0.70
CA HIS A 37 -0.30 1.51 -1.36
C HIS A 37 0.90 1.81 -0.43
N GLY A 38 2.05 1.16 -0.70
CA GLY A 38 3.32 1.42 0.00
C GLY A 38 3.94 2.78 -0.32
N GLU A 39 5.14 3.03 0.20
CA GLU A 39 5.92 4.25 -0.08
C GLU A 39 6.14 4.48 -1.58
N ARG A 40 5.93 5.73 -2.03
CA ARG A 40 6.06 6.16 -3.43
C ARG A 40 7.36 6.91 -3.67
N CYS A 41 7.96 6.73 -4.85
CA CYS A 41 9.19 7.43 -5.24
C CYS A 41 9.04 8.96 -5.24
N ASP A 42 7.94 9.49 -5.77
CA ASP A 42 7.70 10.93 -5.85
C ASP A 42 7.55 11.62 -4.49
N PHE A 43 7.09 10.90 -3.47
CA PHE A 43 7.00 11.38 -2.09
C PHE A 43 8.36 11.32 -1.38
N ALA A 44 9.12 10.24 -1.58
CA ALA A 44 10.41 10.06 -0.92
C ALA A 44 11.53 10.94 -1.52
N PHE A 45 11.55 11.09 -2.85
CA PHE A 45 12.64 11.74 -3.59
C PHE A 45 12.23 13.06 -4.26
N GLY A 46 10.96 13.45 -4.12
CA GLY A 46 10.38 14.63 -4.76
C GLY A 46 10.11 14.44 -6.25
N ARG A 47 9.37 15.38 -6.85
CA ARG A 47 8.90 15.28 -8.26
C ARG A 47 10.03 15.20 -9.30
N ALA A 48 11.22 15.70 -8.96
CA ALA A 48 12.39 15.70 -9.85
C ALA A 48 13.13 14.34 -9.88
N TRP A 49 12.63 13.31 -9.20
CA TRP A 49 13.28 11.99 -9.21
C TRP A 49 13.38 11.41 -10.63
N VAL A 50 12.35 11.61 -11.47
CA VAL A 50 12.33 11.10 -12.85
C VAL A 50 13.48 11.68 -13.65
N SER A 51 13.69 13.00 -13.63
CA SER A 51 14.80 13.64 -14.36
C SER A 51 16.18 13.30 -13.81
N LYS A 52 16.28 12.77 -12.59
CA LYS A 52 17.55 12.30 -12.02
C LYS A 52 17.87 10.86 -12.42
N CYS A 53 16.85 10.05 -12.71
CA CYS A 53 16.99 8.61 -12.93
C CYS A 53 16.85 8.21 -14.40
N PHE A 54 16.34 9.09 -15.27
CA PHE A 54 16.19 8.82 -16.69
C PHE A 54 17.05 9.77 -17.52
N ASP A 55 17.79 9.22 -18.49
CA ASP A 55 18.50 10.01 -19.49
C ASP A 55 17.56 10.50 -20.62
N ASP A 56 18.07 11.33 -21.53
CA ASP A 56 17.30 11.86 -22.68
C ASP A 56 16.78 10.77 -23.63
N LYS A 57 17.33 9.56 -23.55
CA LYS A 57 16.91 8.38 -24.33
C LYS A 57 15.89 7.52 -23.55
N GLY A 58 15.56 7.89 -22.31
CA GLY A 58 14.66 7.16 -21.44
C GLY A 58 15.27 5.93 -20.78
N HIS A 59 16.60 5.79 -20.75
CA HIS A 59 17.26 4.73 -20.00
C HIS A 59 17.25 5.05 -18.51
N TYR A 60 16.76 4.09 -17.73
CA TYR A 60 16.72 4.19 -16.29
C TYR A 60 18.06 3.82 -15.65
N THR A 61 18.52 4.65 -14.71
CA THR A 61 19.64 4.37 -13.80
C THR A 61 19.17 4.56 -12.36
N GLN A 62 19.39 3.54 -11.53
CA GLN A 62 19.11 3.62 -10.09
C GLN A 62 20.17 4.49 -9.42
N THR A 63 19.79 5.68 -8.95
CA THR A 63 20.72 6.63 -8.29
C THR A 63 20.74 6.50 -6.76
N ASP A 64 19.79 5.76 -6.18
CA ASP A 64 19.64 5.54 -4.74
C ASP A 64 19.12 4.11 -4.51
N LEU A 65 19.58 3.42 -3.46
CA LEU A 65 19.20 2.04 -3.18
C LEU A 65 17.71 1.85 -2.89
N ASN A 66 17.01 2.90 -2.44
CA ASN A 66 15.58 2.84 -2.19
C ASN A 66 14.74 3.16 -3.46
N LEU A 67 15.36 3.58 -4.58
CA LEU A 67 14.68 3.63 -5.87
C LEU A 67 14.58 2.22 -6.49
N PRO A 68 13.61 1.96 -7.39
CA PRO A 68 13.48 0.67 -8.07
C PRO A 68 14.78 0.17 -8.69
N THR A 69 15.06 -1.13 -8.61
CA THR A 69 16.24 -1.71 -9.30
C THR A 69 16.07 -1.72 -10.82
N THR A 70 14.83 -1.88 -11.28
CA THR A 70 14.44 -1.83 -12.69
C THR A 70 13.15 -1.04 -12.85
N MET A 71 12.95 -0.48 -14.04
CA MET A 71 11.75 0.27 -14.38
C MET A 71 11.03 -0.40 -15.54
N ILE A 72 9.70 -0.40 -15.47
CA ILE A 72 8.86 -0.87 -16.58
C ILE A 72 9.08 0.09 -17.76
N GLN A 73 9.19 -0.42 -18.97
CA GLN A 73 9.32 0.44 -20.12
C GLN A 73 7.97 1.11 -20.42
N ARG A 74 7.96 2.44 -20.54
CA ARG A 74 6.82 3.23 -21.01
C ARG A 74 7.17 3.89 -22.34
N GLN A 75 6.15 4.29 -23.09
CA GLN A 75 6.35 5.11 -24.29
C GLN A 75 7.02 6.44 -23.95
N ASN A 76 6.65 7.05 -22.81
CA ASN A 76 7.27 8.24 -22.27
C ASN A 76 7.65 8.03 -20.79
N HIS A 77 8.93 8.19 -20.45
CA HIS A 77 9.39 8.05 -19.06
C HIS A 77 8.84 9.16 -18.15
N MET A 78 8.44 10.31 -18.69
CA MET A 78 7.83 11.39 -17.91
C MET A 78 6.43 11.04 -17.38
N ASP A 79 5.80 9.98 -17.88
CA ASP A 79 4.54 9.47 -17.36
C ASP A 79 4.66 9.05 -15.88
N TYR A 80 5.86 8.68 -15.43
CA TYR A 80 6.16 8.38 -14.02
C TYR A 80 5.98 9.57 -13.07
N VAL A 81 5.99 10.80 -13.58
CA VAL A 81 5.68 11.99 -12.78
C VAL A 81 4.21 11.98 -12.34
N LYS A 82 3.32 11.42 -13.16
CA LYS A 82 1.87 11.35 -12.90
C LYS A 82 1.47 10.02 -12.24
N ASP A 83 2.22 8.96 -12.52
CA ASP A 83 1.97 7.62 -12.01
C ASP A 83 3.25 6.98 -11.42
N SER A 84 3.68 7.54 -10.29
CA SER A 84 4.90 7.12 -9.60
C SER A 84 4.83 5.65 -9.15
N PRO A 85 5.93 4.89 -9.30
CA PRO A 85 6.06 3.56 -8.72
C PRO A 85 6.30 3.61 -7.21
N LEU A 86 6.26 2.43 -6.59
CA LEU A 86 6.79 2.20 -5.26
C LEU A 86 8.32 2.30 -5.23
N THR A 87 8.84 2.71 -4.08
CA THR A 87 10.24 2.53 -3.70
C THR A 87 10.54 1.06 -3.36
N GLU A 88 11.80 0.69 -3.19
CA GLU A 88 12.16 -0.64 -2.66
C GLU A 88 11.60 -0.85 -1.24
N LEU A 89 11.59 0.19 -0.40
CA LEU A 89 10.96 0.15 0.91
C LEU A 89 9.43 -0.01 0.79
N GLY A 90 8.80 0.64 -0.17
CA GLY A 90 7.36 0.48 -0.46
C GLY A 90 7.01 -0.95 -0.89
N ARG A 91 7.86 -1.57 -1.73
CA ARG A 91 7.75 -3.00 -2.09
C ARG A 91 7.92 -3.89 -0.86
N PHE A 92 8.92 -3.62 -0.03
CA PHE A 92 9.16 -4.36 1.22
C PHE A 92 7.98 -4.27 2.18
N GLN A 93 7.39 -3.09 2.39
CA GLN A 93 6.19 -2.90 3.22
C GLN A 93 5.02 -3.79 2.75
N ALA A 94 4.75 -3.79 1.44
CA ALA A 94 3.72 -4.61 0.84
C ALA A 94 4.01 -6.10 1.00
N ARG A 95 5.24 -6.51 0.73
CA ARG A 95 5.70 -7.90 0.85
C ARG A 95 5.59 -8.42 2.28
N ALA A 96 6.09 -7.66 3.26
CA ALA A 96 6.03 -8.02 4.67
C ALA A 96 4.58 -8.17 5.16
N THR A 97 3.66 -7.33 4.65
CA THR A 97 2.23 -7.46 4.90
C THR A 97 1.69 -8.78 4.34
N GLY A 98 2.04 -9.13 3.11
CA GLY A 98 1.71 -10.41 2.49
C GLY A 98 2.23 -11.60 3.29
N ASP A 99 3.51 -11.56 3.69
CA ASP A 99 4.12 -12.63 4.49
C ASP A 99 3.38 -12.82 5.82
N ALA A 100 2.93 -11.74 6.46
CA ALA A 100 2.14 -11.82 7.69
C ALA A 100 0.76 -12.46 7.47
N LEU A 101 0.05 -12.08 6.40
CA LEU A 101 -1.22 -12.68 6.01
C LEU A 101 -1.08 -14.18 5.69
N GLY A 102 0.02 -14.55 5.01
CA GLY A 102 0.36 -15.94 4.71
C GLY A 102 0.64 -16.77 5.97
N ARG A 103 1.43 -16.24 6.92
CA ARG A 103 1.70 -16.89 8.22
C ARG A 103 0.42 -17.16 9.01
N GLU A 104 -0.51 -16.21 8.99
CA GLU A 104 -1.81 -16.32 9.65
C GLU A 104 -2.84 -17.12 8.84
N ARG A 105 -2.44 -17.70 7.70
CA ARG A 105 -3.27 -18.54 6.82
C ARG A 105 -4.56 -17.84 6.41
N VAL A 106 -4.50 -16.53 6.14
CA VAL A 106 -5.65 -15.77 5.65
C VAL A 106 -5.96 -16.20 4.21
N ASN A 107 -7.15 -16.77 4.01
CA ASN A 107 -7.62 -17.16 2.68
C ASN A 107 -8.15 -15.95 1.89
N ILE A 108 -7.30 -15.32 1.08
CA ILE A 108 -7.69 -14.26 0.15
C ILE A 108 -8.03 -14.88 -1.20
N GLN A 109 -9.29 -14.76 -1.61
CA GLN A 109 -9.81 -15.35 -2.85
C GLN A 109 -9.90 -14.35 -4.00
N HIS A 110 -10.03 -13.06 -3.68
CA HIS A 110 -10.20 -11.99 -4.65
C HIS A 110 -9.35 -10.80 -4.26
N VAL A 111 -8.63 -10.23 -5.24
CA VAL A 111 -7.78 -9.06 -5.07
C VAL A 111 -8.21 -8.01 -6.09
N TYR A 112 -8.56 -6.83 -5.59
CA TYR A 112 -8.91 -5.67 -6.41
C TYR A 112 -7.93 -4.54 -6.10
N CYS A 113 -7.51 -3.80 -7.12
CA CYS A 113 -6.66 -2.64 -6.92
C CYS A 113 -7.03 -1.49 -7.86
N SER A 114 -6.72 -0.27 -7.42
CA SER A 114 -6.74 0.93 -8.27
C SER A 114 -5.76 0.77 -9.45
N PRO A 115 -6.04 1.39 -10.62
CA PRO A 115 -5.16 1.33 -11.78
C PRO A 115 -3.81 2.03 -11.59
N SER A 116 -3.60 2.79 -10.52
CA SER A 116 -2.29 3.42 -10.25
C SER A 116 -1.18 2.38 -10.11
N LEU A 117 -0.02 2.61 -10.71
CA LEU A 117 1.11 1.67 -10.67
C LEU A 117 1.51 1.30 -9.24
N ARG A 118 1.56 2.27 -8.33
CA ARG A 118 1.83 2.04 -6.89
C ARG A 118 0.85 1.05 -6.25
N CYS A 119 -0.42 1.05 -6.66
CA CYS A 119 -1.45 0.17 -6.13
C CYS A 119 -1.29 -1.24 -6.71
N VAL A 120 -1.06 -1.35 -8.02
CA VAL A 120 -0.78 -2.62 -8.70
C VAL A 120 0.46 -3.28 -8.11
N GLN A 121 1.56 -2.53 -7.94
CA GLN A 121 2.80 -3.04 -7.34
C GLN A 121 2.61 -3.46 -5.88
N THR A 122 1.80 -2.72 -5.11
CA THR A 122 1.47 -3.10 -3.73
C THR A 122 0.72 -4.43 -3.71
N ALA A 123 -0.33 -4.55 -4.51
CA ALA A 123 -1.13 -5.77 -4.60
C ALA A 123 -0.28 -6.98 -5.01
N GLN A 124 0.59 -6.81 -6.01
CA GLN A 124 1.51 -7.86 -6.46
C GLN A 124 2.43 -8.33 -5.32
N ASN A 125 3.10 -7.41 -4.64
CA ASN A 125 4.03 -7.78 -3.56
C ASN A 125 3.32 -8.43 -2.37
N VAL A 126 2.07 -8.05 -2.08
CA VAL A 126 1.25 -8.73 -1.05
C VAL A 126 0.93 -10.17 -1.47
N VAL A 127 0.43 -10.37 -2.71
CA VAL A 127 0.09 -11.70 -3.23
C VAL A 127 1.33 -12.60 -3.24
N ASP A 128 2.46 -12.08 -3.71
CA ASP A 128 3.75 -12.78 -3.72
C ASP A 128 4.21 -13.15 -2.30
N GLY A 129 4.04 -12.26 -1.32
CA GLY A 129 4.39 -12.54 0.08
C GLY A 129 3.51 -13.56 0.76
N MET A 130 2.22 -13.56 0.41
CA MET A 130 1.32 -14.61 0.87
C MET A 130 1.65 -15.98 0.29
N GLY A 131 2.41 -16.05 -0.82
CA GLY A 131 2.54 -17.26 -1.62
C GLY A 131 1.21 -17.68 -2.26
N ASN A 132 0.37 -16.71 -2.61
CA ASN A 132 -0.96 -16.90 -3.20
C ASN A 132 -0.89 -16.74 -4.73
N ASP A 133 -1.78 -17.38 -5.47
CA ASP A 133 -1.91 -17.32 -6.93
C ASP A 133 -3.13 -16.49 -7.40
N ALA A 134 -3.81 -15.81 -6.46
CA ALA A 134 -4.95 -14.96 -6.75
C ALA A 134 -4.62 -13.88 -7.80
N LYS A 135 -5.46 -13.80 -8.84
CA LYS A 135 -5.32 -12.79 -9.89
C LYS A 135 -5.70 -11.41 -9.36
N ILE A 136 -4.93 -10.40 -9.76
CA ILE A 136 -5.20 -9.00 -9.43
C ILE A 136 -6.17 -8.42 -10.46
N CYS A 137 -7.34 -8.02 -10.00
CA CYS A 137 -8.34 -7.31 -10.79
C CYS A 137 -8.10 -5.80 -10.69
N ILE A 138 -7.81 -5.14 -11.81
CA ILE A 138 -7.73 -3.68 -11.86
C ILE A 138 -9.15 -3.12 -11.91
N GLU A 139 -9.52 -2.34 -10.89
CA GLU A 139 -10.84 -1.72 -10.74
C GLU A 139 -10.70 -0.19 -10.86
N PRO A 140 -11.06 0.42 -12.01
CA PRO A 140 -10.98 1.86 -12.21
C PRO A 140 -11.76 2.68 -11.18
N SER A 141 -12.86 2.16 -10.64
CA SER A 141 -13.65 2.88 -9.62
C SER A 141 -12.94 2.99 -8.26
N ALA A 142 -11.87 2.20 -8.04
CA ALA A 142 -11.03 2.29 -6.85
C ALA A 142 -9.95 3.38 -6.97
N PHE A 143 -9.88 4.09 -8.10
CA PHE A 143 -8.97 5.21 -8.27
C PHE A 143 -9.27 6.34 -7.27
N GLU A 144 -8.23 7.07 -6.88
CA GLU A 144 -8.38 8.16 -5.93
C GLU A 144 -9.14 9.36 -6.52
N TRP A 145 -9.52 10.30 -5.68
CA TRP A 145 -10.38 11.40 -6.11
C TRP A 145 -9.70 12.29 -7.17
N TYR A 146 -10.32 12.39 -8.34
CA TYR A 146 -9.84 13.20 -9.47
C TYR A 146 -9.63 14.69 -9.14
N GLY A 147 -10.26 15.24 -8.09
CA GLY A 147 -10.05 16.62 -7.65
C GLY A 147 -8.60 16.95 -7.26
N TRP A 148 -7.77 15.93 -7.00
CA TRP A 148 -6.34 16.09 -6.75
C TRP A 148 -5.50 16.30 -8.02
N TYR A 149 -6.08 16.07 -9.21
CA TYR A 149 -5.41 16.09 -10.51
C TYR A 149 -5.71 17.35 -11.33
N LYS A 150 -5.72 18.51 -10.68
CA LYS A 150 -6.15 19.81 -11.25
C LYS A 150 -5.46 20.21 -12.56
N SER A 151 -4.30 19.64 -12.87
CA SER A 151 -3.44 20.08 -13.97
C SER A 151 -3.21 19.03 -15.07
N ALA A 152 -3.59 17.77 -14.84
CA ALA A 152 -3.46 16.69 -15.83
C ALA A 152 -4.17 15.43 -15.36
N MET A 153 -4.79 14.70 -16.29
CA MET A 153 -5.30 13.36 -15.99
C MET A 153 -4.15 12.41 -15.64
N PRO A 154 -4.38 11.49 -14.69
CA PRO A 154 -3.51 10.33 -14.49
C PRO A 154 -3.38 9.55 -15.81
N VAL A 155 -2.22 8.92 -15.99
CA VAL A 155 -1.87 8.08 -17.15
C VAL A 155 -2.03 6.61 -16.83
#